data_AF-A0AAW6DBW9-F1
#
_entry.id   AF-A0AAW6DBW9-F1
#
_cell.length_a   1.000
_cell.length_b   1.000
_cell.length_c   1.000
_cell.angle_alpha   90.00
_cell.angle_beta   90.00
_cell.angle_gamma   90.00
#
_symmetry.space_group_name_H-M   'P 1'
#
loop_
_entity.id
_entity.type
_entity.pdbx_description
1 polymer ?
#
loop_
_entity_poly.entity_id
_entity_poly.type
_entity_poly.pdbx_seq_one_letter_code
_entity_poly.pdbx_strand_id
1 'polypeptide(L)' 'MGKAGTKKETKLEKAQKLILELLSKRKMMCLEELEAELLAYGISSRTGRDARKQLESRLSYGWCQGRKTVALITE' A
#
# COMPACT_ATOMS: atom_id res chain seq x y z
N MET A 1 -1.71 -34.85 14.61
CA MET A 1 -0.73 -33.76 14.80
C MET A 1 -0.81 -32.85 13.59
N GLY A 2 -1.37 -31.65 13.75
CA GLY A 2 -1.71 -30.75 12.64
C GLY A 2 -0.46 -30.21 11.95
N LYS A 3 -0.45 -30.23 10.61
CA LYS A 3 0.62 -29.64 9.81
C LYS A 3 0.64 -28.13 10.07
N ALA A 4 1.70 -27.63 10.70
CA ALA A 4 2.02 -26.22 10.74
C ALA A 4 2.37 -25.77 9.31
N GLY A 5 1.34 -25.45 8.53
CA GLY A 5 1.50 -24.87 7.20
C GLY A 5 1.99 -23.44 7.36
N THR A 6 3.23 -23.17 6.99
CA THR A 6 3.75 -21.82 6.78
C THR A 6 2.82 -21.13 5.78
N LYS A 7 1.99 -20.19 6.24
CA LYS A 7 1.12 -19.41 5.34
C LYS A 7 2.02 -18.71 4.33
N LYS A 8 1.93 -19.12 3.05
CA LYS A 8 2.58 -18.40 1.95
C LYS A 8 1.99 -17.00 1.94
N GLU A 9 2.86 -16.00 2.06
CA GLU A 9 2.47 -14.60 1.98
C GLU A 9 1.75 -14.33 0.66
N THR A 10 0.53 -13.84 0.75
CA THR A 10 -0.31 -13.55 -0.40
C THR A 10 0.18 -12.31 -1.13
N LYS A 11 -0.19 -12.15 -2.42
CA LYS A 11 0.09 -10.92 -3.18
C LYS A 11 -0.48 -9.67 -2.52
N LEU A 12 -1.59 -9.83 -1.79
CA LEU A 12 -2.25 -8.73 -1.07
C LEU A 12 -1.46 -8.30 0.16
N GLU A 13 -0.96 -9.25 0.96
CA GLU A 13 -0.09 -8.95 2.10
C GLU A 13 1.22 -8.28 1.67
N LYS A 14 1.81 -8.74 0.54
CA LYS A 14 2.95 -8.08 -0.10
C LYS A 14 2.65 -6.63 -0.46
N ALA A 15 1.50 -6.38 -1.08
CA ALA A 15 1.06 -5.04 -1.46
C ALA A 15 0.89 -4.13 -0.24
N GLN A 16 0.26 -4.62 0.83
CA GLN A 16 0.09 -3.85 2.06
C GLN A 16 1.44 -3.48 2.68
N LYS A 17 2.35 -4.44 2.84
CA LYS A 17 3.69 -4.20 3.38
C LYS A 17 4.45 -3.17 2.55
N LEU A 18 4.42 -3.32 1.23
CA LEU A 18 5.09 -2.39 0.31
C LEU A 18 4.52 -0.96 0.41
N ILE A 19 3.19 -0.79 0.47
CA ILE A 19 2.56 0.53 0.67
C ILE A 19 3.06 1.17 1.97
N LEU A 20 3.05 0.42 3.07
CA LEU A 20 3.50 0.92 4.37
C LEU A 20 4.98 1.29 4.35
N GLU A 21 5.84 0.47 3.75
CA GLU A 21 7.27 0.76 3.63
C GLU A 21 7.57 2.01 2.79
N LEU A 22 6.91 2.15 1.65
CA LEU A 22 7.08 3.31 0.76
C LEU A 22 6.66 4.60 1.46
N LEU A 23 5.49 4.61 2.09
CA LEU A 23 4.97 5.79 2.78
C LEU A 23 5.70 6.09 4.09
N SER A 24 6.25 5.08 4.78
CA SER A 24 7.12 5.30 5.94
C SER A 24 8.41 6.03 5.54
N LYS A 25 9.00 5.68 4.39
CA LYS A 25 10.22 6.32 3.88
C LYS A 25 9.97 7.72 3.32
N ARG A 26 8.91 7.90 2.52
CA ARG A 26 8.64 9.16 1.80
C ARG A 26 7.69 10.12 2.52
N LYS A 27 7.08 9.72 3.65
CA LYS A 27 6.05 10.42 4.45
C LYS A 27 4.74 10.69 3.71
N MET A 28 4.80 11.19 2.48
CA MET A 28 3.67 11.48 1.60
C MET A 28 4.06 11.17 0.15
N MET A 29 3.13 10.62 -0.63
CA MET A 29 3.31 10.38 -2.07
C MET A 29 2.06 10.78 -2.85
N CYS A 30 2.20 11.11 -4.14
CA CYS A 30 1.03 11.18 -5.01
C CYS A 30 0.44 9.77 -5.19
N LEU A 31 -0.88 9.67 -5.31
CA LEU A 31 -1.56 8.38 -5.48
C LEU A 31 -1.09 7.68 -6.76
N GLU A 32 -0.92 8.43 -7.85
CA GLU A 32 -0.42 7.93 -9.14
C GLU A 32 1.01 7.38 -9.01
N GLU A 33 1.89 8.07 -8.28
CA GLU A 33 3.25 7.60 -8.02
C GLU A 33 3.24 6.32 -7.20
N LEU A 34 2.41 6.24 -6.16
CA LEU A 34 2.25 5.01 -5.38
C LEU A 34 1.77 3.85 -6.27
N GLU A 35 0.80 4.08 -7.15
CA GLU A 35 0.31 3.04 -8.07
C GLU A 35 1.35 2.60 -9.10
N ALA A 36 2.16 3.53 -9.62
CA ALA A 36 3.26 3.23 -10.52
C ALA A 36 4.34 2.38 -9.84
N GLU A 37 4.71 2.72 -8.60
CA GLU A 37 5.65 1.93 -7.79
C GLU A 37 5.09 0.53 -7.55
N LEU A 38 3.82 0.40 -7.12
CA LEU A 38 3.19 -0.91 -6.94
C LEU A 38 3.23 -1.76 -8.22
N LEU A 39 2.95 -1.16 -9.37
CA LEU A 39 3.00 -1.84 -10.66
C LEU A 39 4.44 -2.29 -11.00
N ALA A 40 5.44 -1.45 -10.73
CA ALA A 40 6.85 -1.79 -10.93
C ALA A 40 7.29 -3.00 -10.08
N TYR A 41 6.69 -3.18 -8.90
CA TYR A 41 6.86 -4.36 -8.05
C TYR A 41 5.97 -5.56 -8.45
N GLY A 42 5.29 -5.49 -9.60
CA GLY A 42 4.45 -6.57 -10.12
C GLY A 42 3.08 -6.69 -9.44
N ILE A 43 2.62 -5.63 -8.75
CA ILE A 43 1.34 -5.58 -8.06
C ILE A 43 0.32 -4.92 -8.98
N SER A 44 -0.72 -5.68 -9.36
CA SER A 44 -1.77 -5.14 -10.22
C SER A 44 -2.51 -3.97 -9.57
N SER A 45 -3.02 -3.04 -10.38
CA SER A 45 -3.83 -1.92 -9.90
C SER A 45 -5.02 -2.37 -9.04
N ARG A 46 -5.67 -3.49 -9.37
CA ARG A 46 -6.73 -4.09 -8.56
C ARG A 46 -6.23 -4.49 -7.17
N THR A 47 -5.12 -5.23 -7.09
CA THR A 47 -4.52 -5.64 -5.81
C THR A 47 -4.03 -4.44 -5.00
N GLY A 48 -3.46 -3.43 -5.67
CA GLY A 48 -3.05 -2.18 -5.02
C GLY A 48 -4.22 -1.44 -4.40
N ARG A 49 -5.35 -1.33 -5.11
CA ARG A 49 -6.60 -0.76 -4.57
C ARG A 49 -7.12 -1.55 -3.37
N ASP A 50 -7.18 -2.88 -3.48
CA ASP A 50 -7.65 -3.73 -2.37
C ASP A 50 -6.75 -3.60 -1.14
N ALA A 51 -5.43 -3.53 -1.34
CA ALA A 51 -4.46 -3.34 -0.26
C ALA A 51 -4.65 -1.99 0.43
N ARG A 52 -4.80 -0.90 -0.33
CA ARG A 52 -5.09 0.43 0.21
C ARG A 52 -6.42 0.47 0.96
N LYS A 53 -7.44 -0.23 0.46
CA LYS A 53 -8.74 -0.34 1.15
C LYS A 53 -8.61 -1.04 2.50
N GLN A 54 -7.80 -2.09 2.60
CA GLN A 54 -7.55 -2.75 3.90
C GLN A 54 -6.73 -1.88 4.86
N LEU A 55 -5.96 -0.93 4.34
CA LEU A 55 -5.16 0.02 5.11
C LEU A 55 -5.87 1.37 5.30
N GLU A 56 -7.14 1.51 4.94
CA GLU A 56 -7.85 2.80 4.95
C GLU A 56 -7.77 3.52 6.30
N SER A 57 -7.86 2.79 7.41
CA SER A 57 -7.73 3.36 8.76
C SER A 57 -6.33 3.88 9.11
N ARG A 58 -5.31 3.53 8.32
CA ARG A 58 -3.90 3.91 8.52
C ARG A 58 -3.40 4.91 7.48
N LEU A 59 -4.23 5.22 6.47
CA LEU A 59 -3.87 6.06 5.35
C LEU A 59 -4.67 7.36 5.41
N SER A 60 -3.96 8.49 5.30
CA SER A 60 -4.57 9.79 5.10
C SER A 60 -4.54 10.13 3.63
N TYR A 61 -5.70 10.51 3.07
CA TYR A 61 -5.81 10.98 1.70
C TYR A 61 -5.98 12.49 1.68
N GLY A 62 -5.23 13.16 0.82
CA GLY A 62 -5.27 14.61 0.67
C GLY A 62 -5.16 15.04 -0.78
N TRP A 63 -4.97 16.34 -0.93
CA TRP A 63 -4.69 16.97 -2.22
C TRP A 63 -3.52 17.94 -2.04
N CYS A 64 -2.55 17.88 -2.94
CA CYS A 64 -1.44 18.82 -3.00
C CYS A 64 -1.24 19.24 -4.46
N GLN A 65 -1.27 20.55 -4.74
CA GLN A 65 -1.06 21.12 -6.08
C GLN A 65 -1.94 20.46 -7.17
N GLY A 66 -3.20 20.17 -6.85
CA GLY A 66 -4.14 19.55 -7.79
C GLY A 66 -3.98 18.04 -7.98
N ARG A 67 -3.06 17.38 -7.27
CA ARG A 67 -2.87 15.93 -7.29
C ARG A 67 -3.35 15.30 -6.00
N LYS A 68 -3.99 14.13 -6.11
CA LYS A 68 -4.39 13.34 -4.94
C LYS A 68 -3.15 12.74 -4.29
N THR A 69 -3.01 12.93 -2.98
CA THR A 69 -1.90 12.42 -2.19
C THR A 69 -2.37 11.38 -1.18
N VAL A 70 -1.43 10.54 -0.75
CA VAL A 70 -1.62 9.57 0.30
C VAL A 70 -0.40 9.58 1.23
N ALA A 71 -0.66 9.50 2.53
CA ALA A 71 0.34 9.50 3.58
C ALA A 71 -0.05 8.48 4.66
N LEU A 72 0.91 8.07 5.48
CA LEU A 72 0.59 7.33 6.71
C LEU A 72 0.01 8.30 7.74
N ILE A 73 -1.04 7.86 8.43
CA ILE A 73 -1.48 8.53 9.66
C ILE A 73 -0.43 8.19 10.71
N THR A 74 0.39 9.17 11.06
CA THR A 74 1.23 9.11 12.27
C THR A 74 0.40 9.65 13.42
N GLU A 75 0.18 8.82 14.45
CA GLU A 75 -0.26 9.31 15.77
C GLU A 75 0.69 10.38 16.32
#